data_AF-A0A0F9LNN4-F1
#
_entry.id   AF-A0A0F9LNN4-F1
#
_cell.length_a   1.000
_cell.length_b   1.000
_cell.length_c   1.000
_cell.angle_alpha   90.00
_cell.angle_beta   90.00
_cell.angle_gamma   90.00
#
_symmetry.space_group_name_H-M   'P 1'
#
loop_
_entity.id
_entity.type
_entity.pdbx_description
1 polymer ?
#
loop_
_entity_poly.entity_id
_entity_poly.type
_entity_poly.pdbx_seq_one_letter_code
_entity_poly.pdbx_strand_id
1 'polypeptide(L)' 'MSNCVMCESPLPDNQGSNTCLMCYGDPGHGTDGYYQDWLERSQEEDIQHQIDGACDQDRQKQ' A
#
# COMPACT_ATOMS: atom_id res chain seq x y z
N MET A 1 -5.21 -15.71 10.06
CA MET A 1 -4.65 -14.36 10.25
C MET A 1 -3.79 -14.36 11.51
N SER A 2 -2.49 -14.15 11.35
CA SER A 2 -1.53 -13.95 12.45
C SER A 2 -1.39 -12.45 12.75
N ASN A 3 -0.78 -12.10 13.89
CA ASN A 3 -0.46 -10.72 14.24
C ASN A 3 1.06 -10.52 14.24
N CYS A 4 1.49 -9.29 13.95
CA CYS A 4 2.88 -8.88 13.98
C CYS A 4 3.45 -9.02 15.41
N VAL A 5 4.60 -9.66 15.57
CA VAL A 5 5.22 -9.85 16.90
C VAL A 5 5.79 -8.57 17.51
N MET A 6 5.92 -7.50 16.71
CA MET A 6 6.50 -6.22 17.14
C MET A 6 5.44 -5.19 17.53
N CYS A 7 4.32 -5.16 16.82
CA CYS A 7 3.28 -4.13 16.98
C CYS A 7 1.86 -4.68 17.10
N GLU A 8 1.69 -6.00 17.09
CA GLU A 8 0.41 -6.71 17.23
C GLU A 8 -0.62 -6.40 16.12
N SER A 9 -0.20 -5.68 15.08
CA SER A 9 -1.03 -5.39 13.91
C SER A 9 -1.35 -6.68 13.14
N PRO A 10 -2.57 -6.84 12.59
CA PRO A 10 -2.95 -8.01 11.82
C PRO A 10 -2.09 -8.16 10.56
N LEU A 11 -1.65 -9.39 10.30
CA LEU A 11 -0.87 -9.77 9.12
C LEU A 11 -1.76 -10.52 8.12
N PRO A 12 -1.51 -10.34 6.81
CA PRO A 12 -2.19 -11.11 5.78
C PRO A 12 -1.89 -12.61 5.91
N ASP A 13 -2.85 -13.43 5.50
CA ASP A 13 -2.67 -14.87 5.49
C ASP A 13 -1.61 -15.26 4.45
N ASN A 14 -0.71 -16.17 4.84
CA ASN A 14 0.41 -16.64 4.02
C ASN A 14 1.56 -15.65 3.78
N GLN A 15 1.65 -14.56 4.56
CA GLN A 15 2.80 -13.64 4.51
C GLN A 15 4.15 -14.36 4.64
N GLY A 16 4.20 -15.51 5.31
CA GLY A 16 5.44 -16.25 5.52
C GLY A 16 6.40 -15.56 6.50
N SER A 17 5.98 -14.44 7.10
CA SER A 17 6.68 -13.73 8.17
C SER A 17 5.75 -13.44 9.34
N ASN A 18 6.35 -13.18 10.51
CA ASN A 18 5.68 -12.77 11.74
C ASN A 18 5.83 -11.26 12.01
N THR A 19 6.44 -10.50 11.10
CA THR A 19 6.62 -9.05 11.22
C THR A 19 6.01 -8.32 10.03
N CYS A 20 5.31 -7.20 10.27
CA CYS A 20 4.73 -6.39 9.20
C CYS A 20 5.78 -5.50 8.54
N LEU A 21 5.47 -5.02 7.33
CA LEU A 21 6.23 -3.97 6.62
C LEU A 21 6.57 -2.78 7.56
N MET A 22 5.61 -2.31 8.35
CA MET A 22 5.82 -1.11 9.17
C MET A 22 6.86 -1.30 10.28
N CYS A 23 7.06 -2.53 10.75
CA CYS A 23 8.06 -2.83 11.77
C CYS A 23 9.39 -3.28 11.18
N TYR A 24 9.36 -4.02 10.06
CA TYR A 24 10.56 -4.55 9.43
C TYR A 24 11.20 -3.56 8.45
N GLY A 25 10.41 -2.71 7.79
CA GLY A 25 10.85 -1.64 6.90
C GLY A 25 11.07 -2.05 5.44
N ASP A 26 10.60 -3.24 5.02
CA ASP A 26 10.75 -3.73 3.65
C ASP A 26 9.41 -4.24 3.08
N PRO A 27 8.92 -3.71 1.95
CA PRO A 27 7.69 -4.18 1.30
C PRO A 27 7.80 -5.57 0.68
N GLY A 28 9.00 -6.02 0.35
CA GLY A 28 9.28 -7.39 -0.07
C GLY A 28 9.34 -8.38 1.09
N HIS A 29 9.08 -7.92 2.32
CA HIS A 29 9.14 -8.75 3.50
C HIS A 29 7.96 -9.71 3.61
N GLY A 30 8.24 -10.96 3.27
CA GLY A 30 7.28 -12.04 3.22
C GLY A 30 7.44 -12.85 1.95
N THR A 31 6.49 -13.75 1.70
CA THR A 31 6.46 -14.61 0.51
C THR A 31 5.18 -14.45 -0.31
N ASP A 32 4.23 -13.66 0.18
CA ASP A 32 2.91 -13.47 -0.43
C ASP A 32 2.83 -12.30 -1.40
N GLY A 33 3.82 -11.39 -1.40
CA GLY A 33 3.81 -10.18 -2.22
C GLY A 33 2.76 -9.14 -1.79
N TYR A 34 2.05 -9.35 -0.66
CA TYR A 34 0.88 -8.56 -0.30
C TYR A 34 1.18 -7.06 -0.18
N TYR A 35 2.26 -6.70 0.52
CA TYR A 35 2.64 -5.30 0.73
C TYR A 35 3.17 -4.64 -0.54
N GLN A 36 3.81 -5.42 -1.42
CA GLN A 36 4.22 -4.94 -2.73
C GLN A 36 3.01 -4.63 -3.62
N ASP A 37 2.07 -5.58 -3.74
CA ASP A 37 0.82 -5.39 -4.49
C ASP A 37 -0.03 -4.23 -3.95
N TRP A 38 0.00 -4.01 -2.64
CA TRP A 38 -0.69 -2.88 -2.01
C TRP A 38 -0.07 -1.54 -2.44
N LEU A 39 1.27 -1.44 -2.43
CA LEU A 39 1.98 -0.22 -2.86
C LEU A 39 1.80 0.08 -4.35
N GLU A 40 1.79 -0.95 -5.19
CA GLU A 40 1.56 -0.81 -6.63
C GLU A 40 0.15 -0.26 -6.90
N ARG A 41 -0.87 -0.83 -6.25
CA ARG A 41 -2.25 -0.35 -6.36
C ARG A 41 -2.45 1.07 -5.84
N SER A 42 -1.84 1.41 -4.70
CA SER A 42 -1.94 2.78 -4.17
C SER A 42 -1.30 3.82 -5.10
N GLN A 43 -0.22 3.48 -5.80
CA GLN A 43 0.35 4.38 -6.81
C GLN A 43 -0.56 4.56 -8.02
N GLU A 44 -1.22 3.50 -8.49
CA GLU A 44 -2.19 3.59 -9.58
C GLU A 44 -3.38 4.50 -9.21
N GLU A 45 -3.91 4.37 -7.99
CA GLU A 45 -4.99 5.21 -7.48
C GLU A 45 -4.56 6.68 -7.36
N ASP A 46 -3.35 6.96 -6.86
CA ASP A 46 -2.82 8.33 -6.77
C ASP A 46 -2.63 8.98 -8.14
N ILE A 47 -2.21 8.21 -9.15
CA ILE A 47 -2.10 8.69 -10.53
C ILE A 47 -3.49 8.99 -11.10
N GLN A 48 -4.47 8.11 -10.88
CA GLN A 48 -5.83 8.32 -11.36
C GLN A 48 -6.48 9.56 -10.74
N HIS A 49 -6.32 9.78 -9.43
CA HIS A 49 -6.80 10.99 -8.76
C HIS A 49 -6.12 12.27 -9.26
N GLN A 50 -4.85 12.21 -9.65
CA GLN A 50 -4.16 13.35 -10.28
C GLN A 50 -4.68 13.65 -11.68
N ILE A 51 -5.00 12.61 -12.47
CA ILE A 51 -5.58 12.76 -13.81
C ILE A 51 -6.98 13.37 -13.72
N ASP A 52 -7.82 12.85 -12.83
CA ASP A 52 -9.19 13.34 -12.67
C ASP A 52 -9.22 14.76 -12.07
N GLY A 53 -8.29 15.08 -11.16
CA GLY A 53 -8.13 16.42 -10.58
C GLY A 53 -7.55 17.47 -11.55
N ALA A 54 -6.81 17.05 -12.58
CA ALA A 54 -6.24 17.96 -13.58
C ALA A 54 -7.31 18.54 -14.54
N CYS A 55 -8.36 17.78 -14.85
CA CYS A 55 -9.43 18.24 -15.75
C CYS A 55 -10.34 19.33 -15.17
N ASP A 56 -10.38 19.50 -13.83
CA ASP A 56 -11.19 20.55 -13.19
C ASP A 56 -10.47 21.91 -13.10
N GLN A 57 -9.12 21.95 -13.16
CA GLN A 57 -8.37 23.20 -12.95
C GLN A 57 -8.34 24.12 -14.18
N ASP A 58 -8.57 23.59 -15.39
CA ASP A 58 -8.60 24.39 -16.62
C ASP A 58 -9.91 25.17 -16.81
N ARG A 59 -10.96 24.90 -16.02
CA ARG A 59 -12.27 25.56 -16.14
C ARG A 59 -12.37 26.88 -15.36
N GLN A 60 -11.49 27.16 -14.40
CA GLN A 60 -11.60 28.33 -13.53
C GLN A 60 -10.76 29.56 -13.96
N LYS A 61 -10.14 29.55 -15.15
CA LYS A 61 -9.36 30.68 -15.70
C LYS A 61 -9.94 31.32 -16.97
N GLN A 62 -11.27 31.37 -17.12
CA GLN A 62 -11.93 32.24 -18.12
C GLN A 62 -12.74 33.35 -17.45
#